data_AF-A0A2V7IJ56-F1
#
_entry.id   AF-A0A2V7IJ56-F1
#
_cell.length_a   1.000
_cell.length_b   1.000
_cell.length_c   1.000
_cell.angle_alpha   90.00
_cell.angle_beta   90.00
_cell.angle_gamma   90.00
#
_symmetry.space_group_name_H-M   'P 1'
#
loop_
_entity.id
_entity.type
_entity.pdbx_description
1 polymer ?
#
loop_
_entity_poly.entity_id
_entity_poly.type
_entity_poly.pdbx_seq_one_letter_code
_entity_poly.pdbx_strand_id
1 'polypeptide(L)'
;MWGAAFGVAGLALFLSACSSSTAPVSLSDPVATAAQLAALDSAFAAPVVASFQSLGSSIHPPAPVVHAAVGALRTVRSQAAPQRYAMLATQGRTLQQVVPIFASLGATSIFPDTLLGAVFSWDPSTHSYFRSSKTGGPPNGIRFLLYAINPLTDEPSTPLTQVGYVDLLDQSSGGTASLEIQVKNTDGSITYLDYTFTGSGTSASFMATVTGTITNGLAGSANKTLTFSLSITGNTSSVTLTSTYTLNNPAVTVQETVTILDDGTTTTLTINFTFTRTGETIQLSGTLSASDATGDGTINLTFKVNGSTFATITGSISNPVIARPGGGQLTADELNALIHVLVASEDVGARISDLFQPAEQILGF
;
A
#
# COMPACT_ATOMS: atom_id res chain seq x y z
N MET A 1 13.67 2.16 -0.04
CA MET A 1 14.83 2.39 -0.93
C MET A 1 14.72 1.41 -2.08
N TRP A 2 14.47 1.88 -3.30
CA TRP A 2 14.29 1.02 -4.47
C TRP A 2 15.64 0.67 -5.08
N GLY A 3 15.92 -0.62 -5.15
CA GLY A 3 17.12 -1.19 -5.76
C GLY A 3 16.91 -2.68 -5.96
N ALA A 4 16.01 -3.06 -6.87
CA ALA A 4 15.91 -4.43 -7.35
C ALA A 4 16.31 -4.45 -8.82
N ALA A 5 17.53 -4.91 -9.07
CA ALA A 5 18.03 -5.17 -10.41
C ALA A 5 17.24 -6.34 -11.02
N PHE A 6 16.50 -6.09 -12.09
CA PHE A 6 15.89 -7.15 -12.88
C PHE A 6 16.89 -7.66 -13.92
N GLY A 7 17.24 -8.95 -13.82
CA GLY A 7 17.97 -9.66 -14.86
C GLY A 7 17.08 -9.89 -16.07
N VAL A 8 17.49 -9.38 -17.23
CA VAL A 8 16.81 -9.56 -18.51
C VAL A 8 17.12 -10.97 -19.03
N ALA A 9 16.14 -11.87 -19.01
CA ALA A 9 16.20 -13.14 -19.74
C ALA A 9 15.67 -12.92 -21.17
N GLY A 10 16.50 -13.19 -22.17
CA GLY A 10 16.23 -12.90 -23.58
C GLY A 10 15.08 -13.72 -24.17
N LEU A 11 14.16 -13.05 -24.86
CA LEU A 11 13.02 -13.65 -25.56
C LEU A 11 13.35 -13.83 -27.04
N ALA A 12 13.20 -15.05 -27.56
CA ALA A 12 13.47 -15.40 -28.96
C ALA A 12 12.37 -14.90 -29.91
N LEU A 13 12.80 -14.39 -31.07
CA LEU A 13 12.00 -13.73 -32.10
C LEU A 13 11.35 -14.73 -33.06
N PHE A 14 10.04 -14.60 -33.31
CA PHE A 14 9.40 -15.11 -34.52
C PHE A 14 8.60 -13.98 -35.17
N LEU A 15 8.94 -13.67 -36.43
CA LEU A 15 8.27 -12.69 -37.27
C LEU A 15 7.15 -13.38 -38.05
N SER A 16 5.90 -12.94 -37.86
CA SER A 16 4.88 -13.01 -38.91
C SER A 16 4.07 -11.71 -38.89
N ALA A 17 4.16 -10.96 -39.98
CA ALA A 17 3.44 -9.70 -40.19
C ALA A 17 2.26 -9.95 -41.12
N CYS A 18 1.07 -9.51 -40.72
CA CYS A 18 0.00 -9.16 -41.65
C CYS A 18 -0.80 -7.98 -41.11
N SER A 19 -0.99 -7.01 -42.00
CA SER A 19 -1.32 -5.61 -41.79
C SER A 19 -2.81 -5.32 -41.59
N SER A 20 -3.13 -4.44 -40.63
CA SER A 20 -4.22 -3.46 -40.76
C SER A 20 -3.90 -2.23 -39.90
N SER A 21 -3.82 -1.06 -40.55
CA SER A 21 -3.34 0.17 -39.95
C SER A 21 -4.40 0.84 -39.08
N THR A 22 -4.35 0.58 -37.79
CA THR A 22 -4.45 1.66 -36.80
C THR A 22 -3.01 1.97 -36.41
N ALA A 23 -2.58 3.24 -36.47
CA ALA A 23 -1.23 3.57 -36.00
C ALA A 23 -1.09 3.04 -34.56
N PRO A 24 0.02 2.36 -34.21
CA PRO A 24 0.18 1.83 -32.86
C PRO A 24 0.00 2.96 -31.86
N VAL A 25 -0.92 2.79 -30.93
CA VAL A 25 -1.04 3.68 -29.76
C VAL A 25 0.31 3.62 -29.05
N SER A 26 0.81 4.78 -28.60
CA SER A 26 2.06 4.89 -27.85
C SER A 26 1.84 5.72 -26.60
N LEU A 27 2.70 5.52 -25.61
CA LEU A 27 2.82 6.42 -24.47
C LEU A 27 3.44 7.72 -24.95
N SER A 28 2.86 8.85 -24.54
CA SER A 28 3.36 10.20 -24.88
C SER A 28 4.77 10.45 -24.35
N ASP A 29 5.09 9.93 -23.16
CA ASP A 29 6.43 9.96 -22.56
C ASP A 29 6.59 8.80 -21.55
N PRO A 30 7.11 7.63 -21.99
CA PRO A 30 7.28 6.46 -21.13
C PRO A 30 8.22 6.71 -19.93
N VAL A 31 9.26 7.52 -20.11
CA VAL A 31 10.25 7.82 -19.07
C VAL A 31 9.63 8.67 -17.98
N ALA A 32 8.88 9.71 -18.36
CA ALA A 32 8.16 10.54 -17.39
C ALA A 32 7.06 9.75 -16.67
N THR A 33 6.40 8.78 -17.31
CA THR A 33 5.42 7.90 -16.64
C THR A 33 6.08 7.14 -15.48
N ALA A 34 7.21 6.48 -15.75
CA ALA A 34 7.95 5.76 -14.72
C ALA A 34 8.41 6.70 -13.58
N ALA A 35 8.97 7.86 -13.92
CA ALA A 35 9.43 8.84 -12.94
C ALA A 35 8.30 9.41 -12.07
N GLN A 36 7.11 9.64 -12.65
CA GLN A 36 5.96 10.19 -11.93
C GLN A 36 5.29 9.16 -11.02
N LEU A 37 5.25 7.89 -11.42
CA LEU A 37 4.84 6.80 -10.53
C LEU A 37 5.80 6.68 -9.34
N ALA A 38 7.12 6.75 -9.58
CA ALA A 38 8.12 6.78 -8.51
C ALA A 38 8.01 8.03 -7.62
N ALA A 39 7.52 9.15 -8.14
CA ALA A 39 7.38 10.39 -7.37
C ALA A 39 6.34 10.29 -6.25
N LEU A 40 5.43 9.31 -6.27
CA LEU A 40 4.50 9.04 -5.15
C LEU A 40 5.25 8.79 -3.83
N ASP A 41 6.45 8.22 -3.87
CA ASP A 41 7.31 8.00 -2.70
C ASP A 41 7.87 9.28 -2.10
N SER A 42 7.94 10.36 -2.87
CA SER A 42 8.59 11.60 -2.41
C SER A 42 7.86 12.30 -1.27
N ALA A 43 6.56 12.02 -1.08
CA ALA A 43 5.78 12.52 0.05
C ALA A 43 6.24 11.91 1.40
N PHE A 44 6.88 10.75 1.38
CA PHE A 44 7.35 10.02 2.58
C PHE A 44 8.76 10.43 3.02
N ALA A 45 9.40 11.35 2.30
CA ALA A 45 10.83 11.67 2.50
C ALA A 45 11.16 12.40 3.81
N ALA A 46 10.17 12.75 4.63
CA ALA A 46 10.39 13.47 5.87
C ALA A 46 11.02 12.56 6.95
N PRO A 47 12.08 13.00 7.66
CA PRO A 47 12.72 12.20 8.72
C PRO A 47 11.76 11.74 9.83
N VAL A 48 10.76 12.55 10.15
CA VAL A 48 9.74 12.21 11.15
C VAL A 48 8.84 11.06 10.68
N VAL A 49 8.56 10.96 9.38
CA VAL A 49 7.81 9.84 8.79
C VAL A 49 8.64 8.56 8.86
N ALA A 50 9.94 8.63 8.56
CA ALA A 50 10.83 7.48 8.70
C ALA A 50 10.88 6.97 10.15
N SER A 51 10.96 7.87 11.14
CA SER A 51 10.89 7.47 12.55
C SER A 51 9.53 6.89 12.96
N PHE A 52 8.43 7.35 12.36
CA PHE A 52 7.12 6.77 12.59
C PHE A 52 7.04 5.35 12.02
N GLN A 53 7.57 5.11 10.83
CA GLN A 53 7.59 3.79 10.19
C GLN A 53 8.39 2.75 10.99
N SER A 54 9.49 3.15 11.64
CA SER A 54 10.28 2.24 12.48
C SER A 54 9.64 1.94 13.84
N LEU A 55 8.59 2.67 14.24
CA LEU A 55 8.00 2.56 15.58
C LEU A 55 7.37 1.18 15.82
N GLY A 56 6.79 0.59 14.77
CA GLY A 56 6.10 -0.70 14.88
C GLY A 56 7.02 -1.86 15.29
N SER A 57 8.26 -1.93 14.79
CA SER A 57 9.20 -3.02 15.12
C SER A 57 9.59 -3.04 16.60
N SER A 58 9.39 -1.93 17.30
CA SER A 58 9.92 -1.72 18.64
C SER A 58 8.84 -1.69 19.72
N ILE A 59 7.60 -1.96 19.34
CA ILE A 59 6.46 -2.09 20.25
C ILE A 59 6.05 -3.56 20.29
N HIS A 60 6.09 -4.11 21.49
CA HIS A 60 5.72 -5.50 21.76
C HIS A 60 4.31 -5.52 22.36
N PRO A 61 3.26 -5.77 21.55
CA PRO A 61 1.92 -5.91 22.11
C PRO A 61 1.82 -7.19 22.95
N PRO A 62 0.96 -7.22 23.98
CA PRO A 62 0.82 -8.38 24.85
C PRO A 62 -0.04 -9.55 24.29
N ALA A 63 -0.47 -9.56 23.02
CA ALA A 63 -1.39 -10.58 22.49
C ALA A 63 -1.06 -11.11 21.06
N PRO A 64 -1.16 -12.44 20.80
CA PRO A 64 -0.64 -13.10 19.58
C PRO A 64 -1.63 -13.37 18.43
N VAL A 65 -2.89 -12.90 18.47
CA VAL A 65 -3.98 -13.55 17.70
C VAL A 65 -4.24 -12.96 16.29
N VAL A 66 -3.81 -11.72 15.98
CA VAL A 66 -4.28 -10.98 14.79
C VAL A 66 -3.23 -10.73 13.69
N HIS A 67 -1.96 -11.05 13.94
CA HIS A 67 -0.85 -10.98 12.96
C HIS A 67 -1.12 -11.72 11.61
N ALA A 68 -2.08 -12.64 11.57
CA ALA A 68 -2.46 -13.38 10.37
C ALA A 68 -3.13 -12.50 9.29
N ALA A 69 -3.87 -11.45 9.69
CA ALA A 69 -4.63 -10.61 8.75
C ALA A 69 -3.79 -9.74 7.84
N VAL A 70 -2.69 -9.24 8.40
CA VAL A 70 -1.79 -8.32 7.73
C VAL A 70 -0.56 -9.04 7.20
N GLY A 71 -0.14 -10.14 7.84
CA GLY A 71 0.80 -11.10 7.24
C GLY A 71 0.31 -11.59 5.87
N ALA A 72 -1.01 -11.66 5.66
CA ALA A 72 -1.64 -11.84 4.37
C ALA A 72 -1.19 -10.81 3.33
N LEU A 73 -1.11 -9.52 3.67
CA LEU A 73 -0.78 -8.43 2.74
C LEU A 73 0.72 -8.32 2.45
N ARG A 74 1.58 -8.95 3.28
CA ARG A 74 3.00 -8.58 3.42
C ARG A 74 3.99 -9.34 2.52
N THR A 75 3.60 -10.43 1.86
CA THR A 75 4.51 -11.35 1.16
C THR A 75 4.68 -11.09 -0.34
N VAL A 76 5.16 -9.91 -0.78
CA VAL A 76 5.39 -9.66 -2.24
C VAL A 76 6.78 -9.13 -2.61
N ARG A 77 7.67 -8.86 -1.64
CA ARG A 77 8.87 -8.04 -1.92
C ARG A 77 10.03 -8.68 -2.71
N SER A 78 9.97 -9.91 -3.22
CA SER A 78 11.15 -10.49 -3.91
C SER A 78 10.94 -11.56 -4.98
N GLN A 79 9.82 -11.57 -5.73
CA GLN A 79 9.61 -12.56 -6.80
C GLN A 79 9.39 -11.92 -8.18
N ALA A 80 9.49 -12.68 -9.28
CA ALA A 80 9.18 -12.17 -10.62
C ALA A 80 7.68 -11.87 -10.76
N ALA A 81 7.29 -10.82 -11.49
CA ALA A 81 5.89 -10.36 -11.69
C ALA A 81 4.85 -11.50 -11.87
N PRO A 82 5.06 -12.51 -12.74
CA PRO A 82 4.13 -13.64 -12.85
C PRO A 82 3.90 -14.43 -11.54
N GLN A 83 4.93 -14.63 -10.71
CA GLN A 83 4.78 -15.34 -9.43
C GLN A 83 4.19 -14.46 -8.31
N ARG A 84 4.29 -13.12 -8.43
CA ARG A 84 3.68 -12.18 -7.48
C ARG A 84 2.15 -12.21 -7.54
N TYR A 85 1.61 -12.32 -8.75
CA TYR A 85 0.16 -12.43 -8.96
C TYR A 85 -0.46 -13.72 -8.42
N ALA A 86 0.25 -14.85 -8.48
CA ALA A 86 -0.18 -16.09 -7.83
C ALA A 86 -0.17 -15.98 -6.29
N MET A 87 0.76 -15.20 -5.72
CA MET A 87 0.73 -14.88 -4.29
C MET A 87 -0.45 -13.98 -3.93
N LEU A 88 -0.76 -12.94 -4.70
CA LEU A 88 -1.92 -12.06 -4.45
C LEU A 88 -3.26 -12.86 -4.37
N ALA A 89 -3.40 -13.92 -5.16
CA ALA A 89 -4.52 -14.87 -5.03
C ALA A 89 -4.53 -15.58 -3.67
N THR A 90 -3.37 -16.11 -3.24
CA THR A 90 -3.24 -16.74 -1.92
C THR A 90 -3.45 -15.75 -0.76
N GLN A 91 -3.06 -14.49 -0.93
CA GLN A 91 -3.28 -13.42 0.06
C GLN A 91 -4.76 -13.04 0.19
N GLY A 92 -5.51 -13.07 -0.92
CA GLY A 92 -6.97 -12.90 -0.90
C GLY A 92 -7.69 -13.88 0.01
N ARG A 93 -7.20 -15.13 0.07
CA ARG A 93 -7.71 -16.16 0.99
C ARG A 93 -7.41 -15.83 2.46
N THR A 94 -6.21 -15.36 2.76
CA THR A 94 -5.87 -14.95 4.13
C THR A 94 -6.64 -13.68 4.56
N LEU A 95 -6.94 -12.77 3.63
CA LEU A 95 -7.84 -11.63 3.87
C LEU A 95 -9.31 -12.03 4.10
N GLN A 96 -9.76 -13.18 3.60
CA GLN A 96 -11.08 -13.74 3.95
C GLN A 96 -11.08 -14.38 5.34
N GLN A 97 -9.95 -14.97 5.75
CA GLN A 97 -9.82 -15.61 7.07
C GLN A 97 -9.89 -14.64 8.24
N VAL A 98 -9.90 -13.33 7.98
CA VAL A 98 -9.85 -12.29 9.03
C VAL A 98 -11.20 -11.60 9.25
N VAL A 99 -12.21 -12.00 8.48
CA VAL A 99 -13.62 -11.62 8.70
C VAL A 99 -14.04 -11.79 10.19
N PRO A 100 -13.70 -12.90 10.89
CA PRO A 100 -14.09 -13.05 12.30
C PRO A 100 -13.34 -12.11 13.27
N ILE A 101 -12.18 -11.59 12.87
CA ILE A 101 -11.38 -10.65 13.66
C ILE A 101 -12.01 -9.25 13.57
N PHE A 102 -12.42 -8.81 12.38
CA PHE A 102 -13.15 -7.55 12.23
C PHE A 102 -14.53 -7.58 12.90
N ALA A 103 -15.14 -8.77 13.03
CA ALA A 103 -16.38 -8.96 13.76
C ALA A 103 -16.26 -8.69 15.27
N SER A 104 -15.04 -8.78 15.84
CA SER A 104 -14.79 -8.55 17.27
C SER A 104 -14.35 -7.11 17.59
N LEU A 105 -14.15 -6.26 16.57
CA LEU A 105 -13.97 -4.81 16.72
C LEU A 105 -15.29 -4.16 17.13
N GLY A 106 -15.72 -4.41 18.36
CA GLY A 106 -16.86 -3.73 18.99
C GLY A 106 -16.53 -2.29 19.38
N ALA A 107 -17.56 -1.51 19.70
CA ALA A 107 -17.56 -0.08 20.07
C ALA A 107 -16.76 0.31 21.34
N THR A 108 -15.80 -0.49 21.78
CA THR A 108 -15.05 -0.24 23.01
C THR A 108 -13.89 0.71 22.75
N SER A 109 -13.56 1.53 23.77
CA SER A 109 -12.37 2.39 23.77
C SER A 109 -11.14 1.59 23.33
N ILE A 110 -10.43 2.11 22.34
CA ILE A 110 -9.20 1.54 21.79
C ILE A 110 -8.10 1.54 22.85
N PHE A 111 -8.03 2.62 23.64
CA PHE A 111 -7.06 2.76 24.71
C PHE A 111 -7.72 2.52 26.08
N PRO A 112 -7.08 1.75 26.98
CA PRO A 112 -7.47 1.72 28.38
C PRO A 112 -7.38 3.11 29.01
N ASP A 113 -8.33 3.45 29.90
CA ASP A 113 -8.35 4.75 30.62
C ASP A 113 -7.03 5.08 31.32
N THR A 114 -6.30 4.05 31.77
CA THR A 114 -5.01 4.20 32.46
C THR A 114 -3.90 4.73 31.56
N LEU A 115 -4.06 4.67 30.24
CA LEU A 115 -3.11 5.13 29.24
C LEU A 115 -3.47 6.49 28.63
N LEU A 116 -4.71 6.97 28.78
CA LEU A 116 -5.12 8.24 28.19
C LEU A 116 -4.23 9.40 28.65
N GLY A 117 -3.79 10.24 27.70
CA GLY A 117 -2.86 11.34 27.94
C GLY A 117 -1.41 10.94 28.17
N ALA A 118 -1.07 9.65 28.11
CA ALA A 118 0.29 9.17 28.32
C ALA A 118 1.23 9.58 27.19
N VAL A 119 2.49 9.82 27.56
CA VAL A 119 3.59 10.09 26.63
C VAL A 119 4.65 8.99 26.74
N PHE A 120 4.93 8.33 25.64
CA PHE A 120 5.92 7.28 25.52
C PHE A 120 7.24 7.82 24.95
N SER A 121 8.36 7.42 25.54
CA SER A 121 9.72 7.80 25.13
C SER A 121 10.56 6.56 24.85
N TRP A 122 11.57 6.70 23.99
CA TRP A 122 12.50 5.61 23.69
C TRP A 122 13.52 5.44 24.81
N ASP A 123 13.80 4.19 25.17
CA ASP A 123 14.90 3.81 26.04
C ASP A 123 16.00 3.09 25.23
N PRO A 124 17.17 3.73 25.02
CA PRO A 124 18.29 3.12 24.31
C PRO A 124 18.88 1.88 24.98
N SER A 125 18.61 1.65 26.27
CA SER A 125 19.14 0.49 27.01
C SER A 125 18.30 -0.77 26.80
N THR A 126 16.98 -0.61 26.67
CA THR A 126 16.04 -1.72 26.47
C THR A 126 15.54 -1.85 25.04
N HIS A 127 15.95 -0.93 24.15
CA HIS A 127 15.51 -0.85 22.75
C HIS A 127 13.98 -0.88 22.64
N SER A 128 13.30 -0.13 23.51
CA SER A 128 11.84 -0.14 23.59
C SER A 128 11.27 1.20 24.02
N TYR A 129 9.99 1.43 23.68
CA TYR A 129 9.24 2.57 24.20
C TYR A 129 8.70 2.27 25.60
N PHE A 130 8.88 3.22 26.51
CA PHE A 130 8.33 3.17 27.87
C PHE A 130 7.45 4.37 28.15
N ARG A 131 6.48 4.19 29.06
CA ARG A 131 5.65 5.31 29.56
C ARG A 131 6.54 6.25 30.38
N SER A 132 6.76 7.46 29.86
CA SER A 132 7.58 8.47 30.51
C SER A 132 6.80 9.28 31.54
N SER A 133 7.51 10.09 32.33
CA SER A 133 6.91 11.09 33.22
C SER A 133 6.48 12.38 32.50
N LYS A 134 6.71 12.48 31.17
CA LYS A 134 6.31 13.65 30.39
C LYS A 134 4.79 13.74 30.32
N THR A 135 4.28 14.97 30.39
CA THR A 135 2.86 15.31 30.28
C THR A 135 2.56 15.92 28.91
N GLY A 136 1.27 16.07 28.58
CA GLY A 136 0.83 16.74 27.35
C GLY A 136 0.52 15.81 26.18
N GLY A 137 0.31 14.51 26.47
CA GLY A 137 -0.35 13.61 25.51
C GLY A 137 -1.85 13.96 25.33
N PRO A 138 -2.49 13.46 24.27
CA PRO A 138 -3.88 13.78 23.97
C PRO A 138 -4.85 13.14 24.97
N PRO A 139 -5.93 13.84 25.37
CA PRO A 139 -6.85 13.36 26.41
C PRO A 139 -7.65 12.11 26.03
N ASN A 140 -7.87 11.88 24.73
CA ASN A 140 -8.55 10.71 24.18
C ASN A 140 -7.58 9.76 23.47
N GLY A 141 -6.31 9.76 23.86
CA GLY A 141 -5.30 8.99 23.14
C GLY A 141 -3.96 8.88 23.85
N ILE A 142 -2.94 8.51 23.09
CA ILE A 142 -1.55 8.41 23.55
C ILE A 142 -0.59 9.09 22.58
N ARG A 143 0.58 9.49 23.08
CA ARG A 143 1.65 10.11 22.28
C ARG A 143 2.92 9.29 22.35
N PHE A 144 3.58 9.07 21.22
CA PHE A 144 4.96 8.59 21.15
C PHE A 144 5.88 9.70 20.66
N LEU A 145 7.00 9.92 21.35
CA LEU A 145 8.03 10.82 20.86
C LEU A 145 8.87 10.14 19.78
N LEU A 146 9.09 10.81 18.66
CA LEU A 146 9.81 10.26 17.52
C LEU A 146 11.25 10.79 17.49
N TYR A 147 12.21 9.93 17.14
CA TYR A 147 13.64 10.20 17.23
C TYR A 147 14.34 9.91 15.90
N ALA A 148 15.43 10.61 15.62
CA ALA A 148 16.23 10.39 14.41
C ALA A 148 16.71 8.94 14.35
N ILE A 149 16.44 8.26 13.24
CA ILE A 149 16.76 6.83 13.04
C ILE A 149 18.20 6.66 12.56
N ASN A 150 18.88 5.66 13.12
CA ASN A 150 20.15 5.18 12.61
C ASN A 150 19.89 4.30 11.37
N PRO A 151 20.34 4.69 10.17
CA PRO A 151 20.04 3.95 8.94
C PRO A 151 20.66 2.55 8.88
N LEU A 152 21.61 2.23 9.76
CA LEU A 152 22.23 0.89 9.83
C LEU A 152 21.43 -0.09 10.69
N THR A 153 20.73 0.40 11.72
CA THR A 153 20.00 -0.45 12.68
C THR A 153 18.50 -0.34 12.56
N ASP A 154 17.99 0.68 11.84
CA ASP A 154 16.57 1.01 11.73
C ASP A 154 15.90 1.31 13.09
N GLU A 155 16.70 1.80 14.04
CA GLU A 155 16.28 2.16 15.41
C GLU A 155 16.66 3.61 15.73
N PRO A 156 16.02 4.25 16.73
CA PRO A 156 16.45 5.54 17.26
C PRO A 156 17.96 5.61 17.56
N SER A 157 18.61 6.61 16.98
CA SER A 157 20.03 6.89 17.17
C SER A 157 20.37 7.22 18.63
N THR A 158 21.58 6.86 19.04
CA THR A 158 22.14 7.22 20.34
C THR A 158 23.37 8.11 20.12
N PRO A 159 23.40 9.36 20.64
CA PRO A 159 22.42 10.00 21.53
C PRO A 159 21.08 10.34 20.85
N LEU A 160 20.00 10.29 21.63
CA LEU A 160 18.65 10.54 21.13
C LEU A 160 18.47 11.99 20.66
N THR A 161 18.00 12.14 19.42
CA THR A 161 17.60 13.43 18.84
C THR A 161 16.13 13.37 18.47
N GLN A 162 15.27 14.12 19.17
CA GLN A 162 13.83 14.13 18.87
C GLN A 162 13.58 14.85 17.52
N VAL A 163 12.85 14.19 16.63
CA VAL A 163 12.45 14.73 15.31
C VAL A 163 10.96 15.05 15.21
N GLY A 164 10.17 14.58 16.18
CA GLY A 164 8.74 14.86 16.23
C GLY A 164 8.00 14.05 17.28
N TYR A 165 6.72 13.85 17.04
CA TYR A 165 5.89 12.93 17.81
C TYR A 165 4.74 12.41 16.94
N VAL A 166 4.17 11.28 17.34
CA VAL A 166 2.90 10.78 16.81
C VAL A 166 1.86 10.77 17.92
N ASP A 167 0.68 11.31 17.62
CA ASP A 167 -0.53 11.16 18.41
C ASP A 167 -1.40 10.07 17.80
N LEU A 168 -1.89 9.17 18.66
CA LEU A 168 -2.87 8.15 18.33
C LEU A 168 -4.13 8.47 19.11
N LEU A 169 -5.21 8.79 18.40
CA LEU A 169 -6.41 9.40 18.94
C LEU A 169 -7.60 8.46 18.74
N ASP A 170 -8.20 8.00 19.83
CA ASP A 170 -9.41 7.20 19.73
C ASP A 170 -10.59 8.08 19.30
N GLN A 171 -11.14 7.74 18.15
CA GLN A 171 -12.30 8.38 17.53
C GLN A 171 -13.49 7.40 17.43
N SER A 172 -13.42 6.26 18.13
CA SER A 172 -14.41 5.19 18.07
C SER A 172 -15.77 5.69 18.52
N SER A 173 -16.81 5.29 17.78
CA SER A 173 -18.19 5.65 18.11
C SER A 173 -19.15 4.62 17.54
N GLY A 174 -20.28 4.42 18.21
CA GLY A 174 -21.46 3.76 17.64
C GLY A 174 -21.26 2.36 17.03
N GLY A 175 -20.32 1.54 17.52
CA GLY A 175 -20.03 0.22 16.93
C GLY A 175 -18.90 0.19 15.92
N THR A 176 -18.28 1.33 15.64
CA THR A 176 -17.15 1.46 14.71
C THR A 176 -15.88 1.77 15.49
N ALA A 177 -14.88 0.91 15.35
CA ALA A 177 -13.53 1.21 15.81
C ALA A 177 -12.94 2.28 14.88
N SER A 178 -12.41 3.36 15.45
CA SER A 178 -11.85 4.46 14.67
C SER A 178 -10.63 5.03 15.36
N LEU A 179 -9.50 5.04 14.65
CA LEU A 179 -8.24 5.56 15.15
C LEU A 179 -7.72 6.63 14.20
N GLU A 180 -7.53 7.83 14.73
CA GLU A 180 -6.86 8.92 14.03
C GLU A 180 -5.38 8.97 14.44
N ILE A 181 -4.52 9.18 13.46
CA ILE A 181 -3.07 9.15 13.61
C ILE A 181 -2.49 10.43 13.03
N GLN A 182 -1.81 11.18 13.88
CA GLN A 182 -1.20 12.45 13.51
C GLN A 182 0.29 12.46 13.82
N VAL A 183 1.14 12.56 12.81
CA VAL A 183 2.60 12.70 12.95
C VAL A 183 2.97 14.16 12.75
N LYS A 184 3.64 14.75 13.74
CA LYS A 184 3.99 16.18 13.76
C LYS A 184 5.46 16.39 14.07
N ASN A 185 6.01 17.53 13.67
CA ASN A 185 7.31 17.98 14.18
C ASN A 185 7.27 18.27 15.69
N THR A 186 8.44 18.46 16.28
CA THR A 186 8.63 18.61 17.73
C THR A 186 7.78 19.71 18.37
N ASP A 187 7.53 20.82 17.67
CA ASP A 187 6.73 21.94 18.17
C ASP A 187 5.24 21.88 17.74
N GLY A 188 4.86 20.90 16.93
CA GLY A 188 3.49 20.68 16.47
C GLY A 188 3.04 21.63 15.35
N SER A 189 3.91 22.48 14.82
CA SER A 189 3.57 23.46 13.77
C SER A 189 3.33 22.84 12.38
N ILE A 190 3.90 21.65 12.11
CA ILE A 190 3.73 20.93 10.84
C ILE A 190 3.21 19.53 11.14
N THR A 191 2.06 19.19 10.54
CA THR A 191 1.56 17.81 10.47
C THR A 191 2.07 17.17 9.17
N TYR A 192 2.87 16.12 9.30
CA TYR A 192 3.46 15.37 8.19
C TYR A 192 2.57 14.24 7.73
N LEU A 193 1.80 13.65 8.63
CA LEU A 193 0.87 12.56 8.36
C LEU A 193 -0.36 12.79 9.20
N ASP A 194 -1.53 12.71 8.58
CA ASP A 194 -2.83 12.80 9.23
C ASP A 194 -3.76 11.83 8.52
N TYR A 195 -4.16 10.76 9.19
CA TYR A 195 -5.11 9.82 8.63
C TYR A 195 -5.98 9.20 9.71
N THR A 196 -7.19 8.82 9.30
CA THR A 196 -8.12 8.07 10.13
C THR A 196 -8.33 6.69 9.54
N PHE A 197 -8.12 5.67 10.36
CA PHE A 197 -8.57 4.31 10.12
C PHE A 197 -9.95 4.12 10.74
N THR A 198 -10.87 3.53 10.01
CA THR A 198 -12.13 3.03 10.57
C THR A 198 -12.31 1.56 10.21
N GLY A 199 -12.85 0.80 11.14
CA GLY A 199 -13.10 -0.62 10.99
C GLY A 199 -14.44 -1.00 11.59
N SER A 200 -15.18 -1.85 10.89
CA SER A 200 -16.41 -2.46 11.37
C SER A 200 -16.61 -3.83 10.75
N GLY A 201 -17.31 -4.72 11.44
CA GLY A 201 -17.57 -6.05 10.91
C GLY A 201 -18.70 -6.78 11.62
N THR A 202 -19.12 -7.85 10.98
CA THR A 202 -20.01 -8.87 11.51
C THR A 202 -19.34 -10.23 11.30
N SER A 203 -19.93 -11.30 11.82
CA SER A 203 -19.41 -12.66 11.60
C SER A 203 -19.35 -13.08 10.12
N ALA A 204 -20.02 -12.37 9.22
CA ALA A 204 -20.12 -12.71 7.79
C ALA A 204 -19.46 -11.69 6.85
N SER A 205 -19.15 -10.48 7.34
CA SER A 205 -18.65 -9.39 6.48
C SER A 205 -17.82 -8.39 7.26
N PHE A 206 -16.92 -7.68 6.59
CA PHE A 206 -16.17 -6.59 7.17
C PHE A 206 -16.04 -5.40 6.22
N MET A 207 -15.75 -4.25 6.81
CA MET A 207 -15.35 -3.03 6.11
C MET A 207 -14.27 -2.33 6.93
N ALA A 208 -13.19 -1.93 6.28
CA ALA A 208 -12.24 -0.98 6.83
C ALA A 208 -11.94 0.12 5.83
N THR A 209 -11.77 1.34 6.31
CA THR A 209 -11.43 2.49 5.46
C THR A 209 -10.29 3.27 6.06
N VAL A 210 -9.51 3.90 5.19
CA VAL A 210 -8.41 4.74 5.59
C VAL A 210 -8.38 5.94 4.68
N THR A 211 -8.45 7.12 5.28
CA THR A 211 -8.40 8.38 4.53
C THR A 211 -7.45 9.33 5.22
N GLY A 212 -6.65 10.05 4.44
CA GLY A 212 -5.68 10.95 5.01
C GLY A 212 -4.74 11.62 4.02
N THR A 213 -3.72 12.24 4.58
CA THR A 213 -2.68 12.96 3.84
C THR A 213 -1.31 12.67 4.43
N ILE A 214 -0.30 12.63 3.57
CA ILE A 214 1.11 12.63 3.95
C ILE A 214 1.85 13.70 3.16
N THR A 215 2.77 14.41 3.82
CA THR A 215 3.56 15.46 3.20
C THR A 215 5.03 15.37 3.58
N ASN A 216 5.90 15.81 2.67
CA ASN A 216 7.33 15.95 2.93
C ASN A 216 7.68 17.20 3.76
N GLY A 217 6.70 18.03 4.10
CA GLY A 217 6.87 19.23 4.93
C GLY A 217 7.66 20.37 4.26
N LEU A 218 8.00 20.25 2.97
CA LEU A 218 8.67 21.32 2.23
C LEU A 218 7.65 22.34 1.71
N ALA A 219 8.12 23.55 1.40
CA ALA A 219 7.28 24.63 0.87
C ALA A 219 7.36 24.75 -0.67
N GLY A 220 6.38 25.46 -1.26
CA GLY A 220 6.40 25.84 -2.68
C GLY A 220 6.44 24.64 -3.63
N SER A 221 7.24 24.74 -4.69
CA SER A 221 7.38 23.68 -5.70
C SER A 221 8.11 22.42 -5.20
N ALA A 222 8.79 22.51 -4.05
CA ALA A 222 9.38 21.34 -3.42
C ALA A 222 8.38 20.55 -2.57
N ASN A 223 7.22 21.14 -2.23
CA ASN A 223 6.17 20.46 -1.50
C ASN A 223 5.68 19.23 -2.28
N LYS A 224 5.52 18.14 -1.54
CA LYS A 224 4.94 16.88 -1.98
C LYS A 224 3.91 16.50 -0.94
N THR A 225 2.65 16.53 -1.33
CA THR A 225 1.53 16.11 -0.50
C THR A 225 0.74 15.09 -1.27
N LEU A 226 0.64 13.90 -0.68
CA LEU A 226 -0.12 12.77 -1.18
C LEU A 226 -1.40 12.67 -0.34
N THR A 227 -2.55 12.87 -0.97
CA THR A 227 -3.85 12.56 -0.38
C THR A 227 -4.22 11.14 -0.77
N PHE A 228 -4.71 10.36 0.18
CA PHE A 228 -5.09 8.98 -0.07
C PHE A 228 -6.44 8.64 0.57
N SER A 229 -7.15 7.73 -0.10
CA SER A 229 -8.41 7.16 0.37
C SER A 229 -8.48 5.71 -0.02
N LEU A 230 -8.80 4.87 0.94
CA LEU A 230 -8.78 3.42 0.82
C LEU A 230 -9.99 2.82 1.50
N SER A 231 -10.51 1.77 0.89
CA SER A 231 -11.60 0.98 1.43
C SER A 231 -11.35 -0.47 1.10
N ILE A 232 -11.42 -1.32 2.11
CA ILE A 232 -11.51 -2.76 1.95
C ILE A 232 -12.86 -3.22 2.48
N THR A 233 -13.59 -3.96 1.66
CA THR A 233 -14.87 -4.57 2.02
C THR A 233 -14.81 -6.03 1.66
N GLY A 234 -15.31 -6.91 2.51
CA GLY A 234 -15.29 -8.32 2.19
C GLY A 234 -16.27 -9.16 2.97
N ASN A 235 -16.38 -10.41 2.53
CA ASN A 235 -17.12 -11.50 3.14
C ASN A 235 -16.32 -12.80 2.94
N THR A 236 -16.92 -13.94 3.25
CA THR A 236 -16.26 -15.25 3.19
C THR A 236 -15.85 -15.72 1.80
N SER A 237 -16.32 -15.07 0.73
CA SER A 237 -16.09 -15.51 -0.66
C SER A 237 -15.58 -14.38 -1.56
N SER A 238 -15.59 -13.13 -1.08
CA SER A 238 -15.14 -11.98 -1.85
C SER A 238 -14.53 -10.91 -0.98
N VAL A 239 -13.46 -10.29 -1.47
CA VAL A 239 -12.85 -9.10 -0.90
C VAL A 239 -12.66 -8.08 -2.02
N THR A 240 -13.02 -6.83 -1.79
CA THR A 240 -12.77 -5.73 -2.71
C THR A 240 -11.96 -4.65 -2.00
N LEU A 241 -10.80 -4.34 -2.58
CA LEU A 241 -9.98 -3.20 -2.23
C LEU A 241 -10.26 -2.08 -3.23
N THR A 242 -10.50 -0.87 -2.75
CA THR A 242 -10.54 0.35 -3.56
C THR A 242 -9.56 1.34 -2.97
N SER A 243 -8.76 1.97 -3.83
CA SER A 243 -7.79 2.97 -3.43
C SER A 243 -7.79 4.17 -4.38
N THR A 244 -7.44 5.32 -3.84
CA THR A 244 -7.17 6.54 -4.60
C THR A 244 -6.00 7.24 -3.96
N TYR A 245 -5.03 7.65 -4.76
CA TYR A 245 -3.88 8.43 -4.35
C TYR A 245 -3.77 9.64 -5.27
N THR A 246 -3.59 10.83 -4.71
CA THR A 246 -3.38 12.06 -5.48
C THR A 246 -2.17 12.78 -4.94
N LEU A 247 -1.13 12.90 -5.76
CA LEU A 247 0.05 13.70 -5.46
C LEU A 247 -0.13 15.08 -6.08
N ASN A 248 0.13 16.12 -5.29
CA ASN A 248 -0.01 17.50 -5.77
C ASN A 248 1.06 17.91 -6.79
N ASN A 249 2.26 17.33 -6.73
CA ASN A 249 3.38 17.74 -7.57
C ASN A 249 4.44 16.62 -7.74
N PRO A 250 4.66 16.07 -8.95
CA PRO A 250 3.87 16.31 -10.15
C PRO A 250 2.41 15.94 -9.87
N ALA A 251 1.49 16.70 -10.45
CA ALA A 251 0.06 16.45 -10.29
C ALA A 251 -0.30 15.13 -10.97
N VAL A 252 -0.51 14.09 -10.18
CA VAL A 252 -0.89 12.75 -10.65
C VAL A 252 -1.92 12.12 -9.74
N THR A 253 -2.77 11.28 -10.32
CA THR A 253 -3.78 10.51 -9.61
C THR A 253 -3.67 9.04 -9.98
N VAL A 254 -3.62 8.19 -8.96
CA VAL A 254 -3.76 6.74 -9.08
C VAL A 254 -5.12 6.36 -8.50
N GLN A 255 -5.85 5.51 -9.21
CA GLN A 255 -7.06 4.87 -8.72
C GLN A 255 -6.94 3.38 -8.98
N GLU A 256 -7.34 2.57 -8.01
CA GLU A 256 -7.33 1.14 -8.18
C GLU A 256 -8.53 0.49 -7.50
N THR A 257 -9.12 -0.48 -8.18
CA THR A 257 -10.04 -1.45 -7.59
C THR A 257 -9.53 -2.85 -7.86
N VAL A 258 -9.31 -3.62 -6.80
CA VAL A 258 -8.99 -5.04 -6.87
C VAL A 258 -10.11 -5.82 -6.20
N THR A 259 -10.76 -6.70 -6.96
CA THR A 259 -11.74 -7.64 -6.42
C THR A 259 -11.16 -9.04 -6.44
N ILE A 260 -11.16 -9.69 -5.30
CA ILE A 260 -10.75 -11.07 -5.10
C ILE A 260 -12.02 -11.88 -4.88
N LEU A 261 -12.17 -12.96 -5.64
CA LEU A 261 -13.23 -13.95 -5.50
C LEU A 261 -12.57 -15.30 -5.24
N ASP A 262 -13.05 -16.02 -4.24
CA ASP A 262 -12.66 -17.41 -3.99
C ASP A 262 -13.94 -18.25 -3.93
N ASP A 263 -14.03 -19.25 -4.82
CA ASP A 263 -15.13 -20.21 -4.87
C ASP A 263 -14.84 -21.53 -4.13
N GLY A 264 -13.68 -21.63 -3.48
CA GLY A 264 -13.16 -22.80 -2.77
C GLY A 264 -12.35 -23.75 -3.66
N THR A 265 -12.23 -23.46 -4.96
CA THR A 265 -11.42 -24.22 -5.92
C THR A 265 -10.51 -23.34 -6.77
N THR A 266 -10.95 -22.12 -7.05
CA THR A 266 -10.26 -21.13 -7.87
C THR A 266 -10.35 -19.77 -7.21
N THR A 267 -9.19 -19.14 -7.02
CA THR A 267 -9.13 -17.73 -6.68
C THR A 267 -9.01 -16.89 -7.95
N THR A 268 -9.86 -15.87 -8.09
CA THR A 268 -9.83 -14.91 -9.19
C THR A 268 -9.66 -13.49 -8.68
N LEU A 269 -8.70 -12.77 -9.26
CA LEU A 269 -8.46 -11.35 -9.09
C LEU A 269 -8.96 -10.61 -10.30
N THR A 270 -9.75 -9.57 -10.07
CA THR A 270 -10.14 -8.59 -11.07
C THR A 270 -9.48 -7.27 -10.71
N ILE A 271 -8.62 -6.77 -11.59
CA ILE A 271 -7.86 -5.53 -11.40
C ILE A 271 -8.44 -4.45 -12.30
N ASN A 272 -8.64 -3.26 -11.75
CA ASN A 272 -8.94 -2.03 -12.48
C ASN A 272 -8.07 -0.93 -11.91
N PHE A 273 -6.94 -0.67 -12.56
CA PHE A 273 -5.97 0.36 -12.20
C PHE A 273 -6.00 1.49 -13.23
N THR A 274 -5.92 2.72 -12.74
CA THR A 274 -5.84 3.93 -13.56
C THR A 274 -4.76 4.85 -13.00
N PHE A 275 -3.83 5.26 -13.86
CA PHE A 275 -2.87 6.32 -13.59
C PHE A 275 -3.15 7.50 -14.52
N THR A 276 -3.40 8.67 -13.95
CA THR A 276 -3.68 9.90 -14.68
C THR A 276 -2.61 10.94 -14.39
N ARG A 277 -2.09 11.53 -15.46
CA ARG A 277 -1.18 12.67 -15.44
C ARG A 277 -1.66 13.73 -16.42
N THR A 278 -0.97 14.86 -16.49
CA THR A 278 -1.32 15.93 -17.43
C THR A 278 -1.30 15.40 -18.88
N GLY A 279 -2.46 15.38 -19.52
CA GLY A 279 -2.62 15.00 -20.94
C GLY A 279 -2.62 13.50 -21.24
N GLU A 280 -2.51 12.62 -20.23
CA GLU A 280 -2.47 11.18 -20.45
C GLU A 280 -3.09 10.38 -19.30
N THR A 281 -3.91 9.40 -19.66
CA THR A 281 -4.46 8.39 -18.76
C THR A 281 -4.04 7.01 -19.23
N ILE A 282 -3.42 6.25 -18.32
CA ILE A 282 -3.01 4.87 -18.51
C ILE A 282 -3.93 4.00 -17.66
N GLN A 283 -4.54 2.99 -18.26
CA GLN A 283 -5.41 2.04 -17.55
C GLN A 283 -4.85 0.63 -17.70
N LEU A 284 -4.90 -0.12 -16.62
CA LEU A 284 -4.67 -1.55 -16.59
C LEU A 284 -5.96 -2.20 -16.07
N SER A 285 -6.56 -3.08 -16.87
CA SER A 285 -7.77 -3.78 -16.45
C SER A 285 -7.75 -5.24 -16.90
N GLY A 286 -8.25 -6.15 -16.08
CA GLY A 286 -8.41 -7.54 -16.47
C GLY A 286 -8.46 -8.49 -15.30
N THR A 287 -8.23 -9.77 -15.58
CA THR A 287 -8.36 -10.84 -14.58
C THR A 287 -7.12 -11.72 -14.50
N LEU A 288 -6.94 -12.29 -13.32
CA LEU A 288 -6.01 -13.37 -13.05
C LEU A 288 -6.75 -14.43 -12.27
N SER A 289 -6.62 -15.69 -12.65
CA SER A 289 -7.31 -16.79 -11.96
C SER A 289 -6.32 -17.91 -11.73
N ALA A 290 -6.27 -18.47 -10.53
CA ALA A 290 -5.41 -19.59 -10.17
C ALA A 290 -6.19 -20.66 -9.42
N SER A 291 -5.90 -21.93 -9.72
CA SER A 291 -6.43 -23.07 -8.98
C SER A 291 -5.84 -23.10 -7.57
N ASP A 292 -6.68 -23.29 -6.57
CA ASP A 292 -6.24 -23.36 -5.17
C ASP A 292 -5.46 -24.64 -4.86
N ALA A 293 -5.65 -25.69 -5.66
CA ALA A 293 -5.01 -26.99 -5.48
C ALA A 293 -3.60 -27.05 -6.07
N THR A 294 -3.40 -26.46 -7.25
CA THR A 294 -2.12 -26.56 -7.99
C THR A 294 -1.35 -25.24 -8.08
N GLY A 295 -2.03 -24.10 -7.88
CA GLY A 295 -1.46 -22.77 -8.12
C GLY A 295 -1.34 -22.42 -9.60
N ASP A 296 -1.69 -23.31 -10.52
CA ASP A 296 -1.70 -23.04 -11.96
C ASP A 296 -2.83 -22.07 -12.29
N GLY A 297 -2.58 -21.16 -13.22
CA GLY A 297 -3.54 -20.12 -13.51
C GLY A 297 -3.36 -19.42 -14.84
N THR A 298 -4.32 -18.54 -15.13
CA THR A 298 -4.34 -17.73 -16.34
C THR A 298 -4.31 -16.25 -15.98
N ILE A 299 -3.73 -15.47 -16.89
CA ILE A 299 -3.68 -14.02 -16.82
C ILE A 299 -4.29 -13.46 -18.10
N ASN A 300 -5.10 -12.43 -17.95
CA ASN A 300 -5.71 -11.70 -19.06
C ASN A 300 -5.85 -10.23 -18.66
N LEU A 301 -4.83 -9.44 -18.97
CA LEU A 301 -4.76 -8.02 -18.68
C LEU A 301 -4.71 -7.20 -19.97
N THR A 302 -5.38 -6.05 -19.95
CA THR A 302 -5.38 -5.08 -21.03
C THR A 302 -4.84 -3.75 -20.52
N PHE A 303 -3.88 -3.20 -21.24
CA PHE A 303 -3.37 -1.85 -21.06
C PHE A 303 -4.01 -0.93 -22.07
N LYS A 304 -4.54 0.20 -21.61
CA LYS A 304 -5.06 1.26 -22.47
C LYS A 304 -4.32 2.56 -22.19
N VAL A 305 -4.06 3.32 -23.25
CA VAL A 305 -3.58 4.70 -23.17
C VAL A 305 -4.64 5.58 -23.81
N ASN A 306 -5.16 6.55 -23.07
CA ASN A 306 -6.24 7.44 -23.49
C ASN A 306 -7.45 6.67 -24.08
N GLY A 307 -7.81 5.55 -23.45
CA GLY A 307 -8.94 4.69 -23.83
C GLY A 307 -8.67 3.68 -24.95
N SER A 308 -7.54 3.79 -25.67
CA SER A 308 -7.19 2.87 -26.75
C SER A 308 -6.26 1.76 -26.27
N THR A 309 -6.49 0.52 -26.71
CA THR A 309 -5.63 -0.61 -26.33
C THR A 309 -4.20 -0.38 -26.80
N PHE A 310 -3.28 -0.45 -25.85
CA PHE A 310 -1.85 -0.29 -26.06
C PHE A 310 -1.14 -1.65 -26.09
N ALA A 311 -1.44 -2.50 -25.11
CA ALA A 311 -0.87 -3.84 -24.99
C ALA A 311 -1.82 -4.78 -24.24
N THR A 312 -1.62 -6.08 -24.39
CA THR A 312 -2.29 -7.12 -23.62
C THR A 312 -1.28 -8.09 -23.03
N ILE A 313 -1.60 -8.63 -21.85
CA ILE A 313 -0.86 -9.73 -21.22
C ILE A 313 -1.81 -10.91 -21.12
N THR A 314 -1.53 -12.00 -21.82
CA THR A 314 -2.41 -13.18 -21.86
C THR A 314 -1.64 -14.48 -21.70
N GLY A 315 -2.33 -15.55 -21.29
CA GLY A 315 -1.78 -16.90 -21.24
C GLY A 315 -1.68 -17.45 -19.83
N SER A 316 -0.70 -18.33 -19.61
CA SER A 316 -0.43 -18.89 -18.29
C SER A 316 0.20 -17.82 -17.39
N ILE A 317 -0.17 -17.81 -16.10
CA ILE A 317 0.52 -16.97 -15.10
C ILE A 317 2.01 -17.30 -15.07
N SER A 318 2.43 -18.56 -15.27
CA SER A 318 3.86 -18.93 -15.24
C SER A 318 4.64 -18.53 -16.50
N ASN A 319 3.96 -18.25 -17.61
CA ASN A 319 4.58 -17.87 -18.88
C ASN A 319 3.64 -16.96 -19.68
N PRO A 320 3.46 -15.70 -19.26
CA PRO A 320 2.58 -14.76 -19.92
C PRO A 320 3.17 -14.25 -21.23
N VAL A 321 2.28 -13.98 -22.20
CA VAL A 321 2.62 -13.34 -23.47
C VAL A 321 2.20 -11.89 -23.42
N ILE A 322 3.13 -10.98 -23.67
CA ILE A 322 2.87 -9.54 -23.80
C ILE A 322 2.88 -9.19 -25.29
N ALA A 323 1.81 -8.56 -25.78
CA ALA A 323 1.68 -8.21 -27.20
C ALA A 323 0.97 -6.86 -27.39
N ARG A 324 1.34 -6.15 -28.46
CA ARG A 324 0.54 -5.02 -28.97
C ARG A 324 -0.68 -5.54 -29.75
N PRO A 325 -1.73 -4.71 -29.92
CA PRO A 325 -2.73 -4.94 -30.96
C PRO A 325 -2.05 -5.18 -32.31
N GLY A 326 -2.34 -6.31 -32.95
CA GLY A 326 -1.74 -6.68 -34.24
C GLY A 326 -0.38 -7.40 -34.17
N GLY A 327 0.10 -7.78 -32.98
CA GLY A 327 1.25 -8.69 -32.83
C GLY A 327 2.64 -8.03 -32.89
N GLY A 328 2.71 -6.69 -32.91
CA GLY A 328 3.98 -5.95 -32.84
C GLY A 328 4.63 -6.02 -31.46
N GLN A 329 5.97 -5.89 -31.42
CA GLN A 329 6.72 -5.80 -30.17
C GLN A 329 6.64 -4.40 -29.56
N LEU A 330 6.74 -4.34 -28.23
CA LEU A 330 6.95 -3.10 -27.47
C LEU A 330 8.42 -2.68 -27.57
N THR A 331 8.68 -1.38 -27.54
CA THR A 331 10.03 -0.85 -27.34
C THR A 331 10.51 -1.10 -25.90
N ALA A 332 11.81 -0.98 -25.64
CA ALA A 332 12.37 -1.15 -24.30
C ALA A 332 11.77 -0.14 -23.29
N ASP A 333 11.62 1.13 -23.69
CA ASP A 333 11.07 2.19 -22.83
C ASP A 333 9.59 1.97 -22.51
N GLU A 334 8.82 1.51 -23.50
CA GLU A 334 7.42 1.16 -23.30
C GLU A 334 7.24 -0.06 -22.40
N LEU A 335 8.07 -1.09 -22.58
CA LEU A 335 8.06 -2.25 -21.71
C LEU A 335 8.42 -1.85 -20.28
N ASN A 336 9.42 -0.98 -20.10
CA ASN A 336 9.80 -0.47 -18.79
C ASN A 336 8.67 0.33 -18.13
N ALA A 337 7.97 1.19 -18.87
CA ALA A 337 6.82 1.92 -18.35
C ALA A 337 5.67 0.98 -17.97
N LEU A 338 5.41 -0.05 -18.78
CA LEU A 338 4.45 -1.13 -18.49
C LEU A 338 4.77 -1.83 -17.16
N ILE A 339 6.04 -2.16 -16.93
CA ILE A 339 6.51 -2.77 -15.69
C ILE A 339 6.26 -1.82 -14.52
N HIS A 340 6.53 -0.52 -14.64
CA HIS A 340 6.25 0.44 -13.57
C HIS A 340 4.75 0.56 -13.26
N VAL A 341 3.88 0.47 -14.27
CA VAL A 341 2.42 0.45 -14.06
C VAL A 341 1.98 -0.82 -13.34
N LEU A 342 2.49 -1.98 -13.74
CA LEU A 342 2.22 -3.26 -13.07
C LEU A 342 2.68 -3.23 -11.62
N VAL A 343 3.93 -2.80 -11.37
CA VAL A 343 4.48 -2.71 -10.03
C VAL A 343 3.72 -1.66 -9.21
N ALA A 344 3.32 -0.53 -9.79
CA ALA A 344 2.51 0.45 -9.06
C ALA A 344 1.14 -0.12 -8.64
N SER A 345 0.48 -0.91 -9.50
CA SER A 345 -0.75 -1.64 -9.15
C SER A 345 -0.50 -2.66 -8.04
N GLU A 346 0.62 -3.37 -8.04
CA GLU A 346 0.99 -4.28 -6.94
C GLU A 346 1.30 -3.54 -5.62
N ASP A 347 2.05 -2.44 -5.70
CA ASP A 347 2.61 -1.73 -4.55
C ASP A 347 1.58 -0.88 -3.81
N VAL A 348 0.47 -0.54 -4.44
CA VAL A 348 -0.66 0.10 -3.75
C VAL A 348 -1.04 -0.73 -2.52
N GLY A 349 -1.16 -2.06 -2.66
CA GLY A 349 -1.43 -2.99 -1.56
C GLY A 349 -0.38 -2.97 -0.44
N ALA A 350 0.90 -2.86 -0.80
CA ALA A 350 2.02 -2.88 0.13
C ALA A 350 2.18 -1.54 0.90
N ARG A 351 2.00 -0.41 0.20
CA ARG A 351 2.10 0.95 0.78
C ARG A 351 1.04 1.20 1.85
N ILE A 352 -0.13 0.59 1.67
CA ILE A 352 -1.20 0.50 2.66
C ILE A 352 -0.62 -0.19 3.89
N SER A 353 -0.22 -1.45 3.78
CA SER A 353 0.30 -2.23 4.91
C SER A 353 1.46 -1.54 5.65
N ASP A 354 2.36 -0.87 4.94
CA ASP A 354 3.47 -0.14 5.55
C ASP A 354 3.02 1.11 6.35
N LEU A 355 1.96 1.80 5.91
CA LEU A 355 1.35 2.90 6.66
C LEU A 355 0.63 2.42 7.92
N PHE A 356 0.05 1.22 7.89
CA PHE A 356 -0.67 0.65 9.04
C PHE A 356 0.23 -0.01 10.07
N GLN A 357 1.41 -0.48 9.67
CA GLN A 357 2.26 -1.33 10.51
C GLN A 357 2.49 -0.77 11.93
N PRO A 358 2.81 0.52 12.13
CA PRO A 358 2.99 1.05 13.49
C PRO A 358 1.69 1.03 14.29
N ALA A 359 0.57 1.42 13.69
CA ALA A 359 -0.73 1.45 14.34
C ALA A 359 -1.21 0.06 14.74
N GLU A 360 -1.05 -0.92 13.85
CA GLU A 360 -1.40 -2.33 14.09
C GLU A 360 -0.63 -2.90 15.29
N GLN A 361 0.70 -2.72 15.27
CA GLN A 361 1.58 -3.24 16.32
C GLN A 361 1.35 -2.56 17.68
N ILE A 362 0.96 -1.27 17.71
CA ILE A 362 0.61 -0.56 18.94
C ILE A 362 -0.67 -1.09 19.58
N LEU A 363 -1.63 -1.46 18.75
CA LEU A 363 -2.97 -1.85 19.20
C LEU A 363 -3.09 -3.36 19.48
N GLY A 364 -2.03 -4.12 19.18
CA GLY A 364 -2.06 -5.58 19.31
C GLY A 364 -2.96 -6.26 18.29
N PHE A 365 -3.14 -5.61 17.14
CA PHE A 365 -3.70 -6.20 15.92
C PHE A 365 -2.55 -6.85 15.13
#